data_AF-A0A945BJN5-F1
#
_entry.id   AF-A0A945BJN5-F1
#
_cell.length_a   1.000
_cell.length_b   1.000
_cell.length_c   1.000
_cell.angle_alpha   90.00
_cell.angle_beta   90.00
_cell.angle_gamma   90.00
#
_symmetry.space_group_name_H-M   'P 1'
#
loop_
_entity.id
_entity.type
_entity.pdbx_description
1 polymer ?
#
loop_
_entity_poly.entity_id
_entity_poly.type
_entity_poly.pdbx_seq_one_letter_code
_entity_poly.pdbx_strand_id
1 'polypeptide(L)'
;RGKYTIRHTSQTARCIIKELKYKMDINTLHRIEEEKEIGLNDIGRISIRTTKPLFFDSYRRNRNTGSVILVDEATNETVAAGMII
;
A
#
# COMPACT_ATOMS: atom_id res chain seq x y z
N ARG A 1 3.15 14.86 1.25
CA ARG A 1 3.96 13.61 1.19
C ARG A 1 3.98 12.99 2.59
N GLY A 2 3.03 12.09 2.89
CA GLY A 2 2.92 11.46 4.21
C GLY A 2 4.08 10.49 4.46
N LYS A 3 4.57 10.46 5.69
CA LYS A 3 5.47 9.41 6.17
C LYS A 3 4.59 8.32 6.76
N TYR A 4 4.76 7.09 6.28
CA TYR A 4 3.95 5.95 6.74
C TYR A 4 4.86 4.86 7.27
N THR A 5 4.40 4.17 8.30
CA THR A 5 4.98 2.91 8.72
C THR A 5 4.29 1.78 7.97
N ILE A 6 5.07 0.99 7.23
CA ILE A 6 4.60 -0.29 6.70
C ILE A 6 4.82 -1.37 7.75
N ARG A 7 3.76 -2.12 8.05
CA ARG A 7 3.83 -3.32 8.89
C ARG A 7 3.60 -4.53 7.99
N HIS A 8 4.56 -5.45 8.02
CA HIS A 8 4.57 -6.68 7.23
C HIS A 8 4.92 -7.82 8.17
N THR A 9 3.98 -8.75 8.40
CA THR A 9 4.15 -9.86 9.34
C THR A 9 4.70 -9.41 10.71
N SER A 10 5.93 -9.80 11.06
CA SER A 10 6.63 -9.42 12.30
C SER A 10 7.55 -8.20 12.15
N GLN A 11 7.68 -7.66 10.95
CA GLN A 11 8.58 -6.54 10.65
C GLN A 11 7.83 -5.23 10.45
N THR A 12 8.44 -4.14 10.89
CA THR A 12 7.97 -2.78 10.67
C THR A 12 9.09 -1.95 10.05
N ALA A 13 8.74 -1.12 9.08
CA ALA A 13 9.68 -0.22 8.43
C ALA A 13 8.99 1.10 8.08
N ARG A 14 9.76 2.16 7.95
CA ARG A 14 9.23 3.40 7.39
C ARG A 14 9.18 3.30 5.88
N CYS A 15 8.19 3.94 5.29
CA CYS A 15 8.00 3.92 3.86
C CYS A 15 7.42 5.24 3.33
N ILE A 16 7.58 5.43 2.03
CA ILE A 16 6.96 6.51 1.29
C ILE A 16 6.27 5.93 0.05
N ILE A 17 5.12 6.47 -0.28
CA ILE A 17 4.44 6.19 -1.54
C ILE A 17 5.22 6.92 -2.64
N LYS A 18 5.73 6.16 -3.61
CA LYS A 18 6.48 6.69 -4.75
C LYS A 18 5.57 7.17 -5.86
N GLU A 19 4.55 6.38 -6.16
CA GLU A 19 3.69 6.58 -7.32
C GLU A 19 2.38 5.84 -7.11
N LEU A 20 1.27 6.47 -7.51
CA LEU A 20 0.00 5.80 -7.79
C LEU A 20 -0.02 5.47 -9.28
N LYS A 21 0.03 4.19 -9.63
CA LYS A 21 0.04 3.74 -11.04
C LYS A 21 -1.33 3.89 -11.68
N TYR A 22 -2.36 3.50 -10.95
CA TYR A 22 -3.75 3.68 -11.32
C TYR A 22 -4.64 3.50 -10.09
N LYS A 23 -5.78 4.19 -10.11
CA LYS A 23 -6.92 3.92 -9.25
C LYS A 23 -7.87 2.98 -9.97
N MET A 24 -8.60 2.17 -9.23
CA MET A 24 -9.63 1.26 -9.74
C MET A 24 -10.97 1.82 -9.34
N ASP A 25 -11.83 2.08 -10.33
CA ASP A 25 -13.22 2.39 -10.08
C ASP A 25 -13.92 1.12 -9.59
N ILE A 26 -14.49 1.16 -8.39
CA ILE A 26 -15.14 0.00 -7.76
C ILE A 26 -16.44 -0.38 -8.49
N ASN A 27 -17.12 0.60 -9.10
CA ASN A 27 -18.39 0.39 -9.78
C ASN A 27 -18.19 -0.21 -11.17
N THR A 28 -17.16 0.25 -11.88
CA THR A 28 -16.93 -0.13 -13.28
C THR A 28 -15.75 -1.08 -13.49
N LEU A 29 -14.92 -1.29 -12.47
CA LEU A 29 -13.65 -2.04 -12.50
C LEU A 29 -12.63 -1.50 -13.52
N HIS A 30 -12.83 -0.27 -14.00
CA HIS A 30 -11.90 0.38 -14.93
C HIS A 30 -10.73 1.00 -14.18
N ARG A 31 -9.59 1.08 -14.89
CA ARG A 31 -8.37 1.73 -14.38
C ARG A 31 -8.41 3.20 -14.74
N ILE A 32 -8.34 4.04 -13.71
CA ILE A 32 -8.22 5.48 -13.81
C ILE A 32 -6.74 5.82 -13.61
N GLU A 33 -6.05 6.16 -14.70
CA GLU A 33 -4.61 6.49 -14.68
C GLU A 33 -4.36 8.00 -14.54
N GLU A 34 -5.35 8.82 -14.85
CA GLU A 34 -5.26 10.29 -14.81
C GLU A 34 -5.27 10.84 -13.37
N GLU A 35 -6.00 10.17 -12.48
CA GLU A 35 -6.14 10.57 -11.08
C GLU A 35 -4.94 10.06 -10.27
N LYS A 36 -4.15 11.00 -9.73
CA LYS A 36 -2.93 10.72 -8.95
C LYS A 36 -3.16 10.76 -7.44
N GLU A 37 -4.40 10.93 -7.03
CA GLU A 37 -4.80 10.96 -5.63
C GLU A 37 -5.63 9.72 -5.31
N ILE A 38 -5.50 9.25 -4.07
CA ILE A 38 -6.24 8.10 -3.55
C ILE A 38 -6.92 8.54 -2.25
N GLY A 39 -8.24 8.44 -2.23
CA GLY A 39 -9.08 8.82 -1.09
C GLY A 39 -9.40 7.63 -0.18
N LEU A 40 -10.23 7.90 0.82
CA LEU A 40 -10.79 6.87 1.68
C LEU A 40 -11.65 5.90 0.85
N ASN A 41 -11.51 4.60 1.10
CA ASN A 41 -12.19 3.51 0.39
C ASN A 41 -11.80 3.31 -1.09
N ASP A 42 -10.85 4.09 -1.62
CA ASP A 42 -10.35 3.86 -2.97
C ASP A 42 -9.42 2.65 -3.02
N ILE A 43 -9.45 1.94 -4.16
CA ILE A 43 -8.54 0.83 -4.44
C ILE A 43 -7.59 1.29 -5.55
N GLY A 44 -6.30 1.07 -5.38
CA GLY A 44 -5.32 1.47 -6.37
C GLY A 44 -4.06 0.64 -6.33
N ARG A 45 -3.28 0.69 -7.40
CA ARG A 45 -1.97 0.08 -7.48
C ARG A 45 -0.92 1.15 -7.22
N ILE A 46 -0.19 1.02 -6.12
CA ILE A 46 0.88 1.95 -5.73
C ILE A 46 2.25 1.29 -5.78
N SER A 47 3.28 2.13 -5.93
CA SER A 47 4.68 1.77 -5.70
C SER A 47 5.13 2.36 -4.37
N ILE A 48 5.74 1.54 -3.53
CA ILE A 48 6.20 1.94 -2.19
C ILE A 48 7.71 1.78 -2.13
N ARG A 49 8.39 2.75 -1.52
CA ARG A 49 9.80 2.61 -1.15
C ARG A 49 9.91 2.54 0.37
N THR A 50 10.54 1.48 0.86
CA THR A 50 10.82 1.28 2.28
C THR A 50 12.23 1.76 2.63
N THR A 51 12.45 2.09 3.91
CA THR A 51 13.78 2.47 4.42
C THR A 51 14.67 1.26 4.71
N LYS A 52 14.08 0.07 4.82
CA LYS A 52 14.77 -1.20 5.06
C LYS A 52 14.24 -2.26 4.08
N PRO A 53 15.06 -3.24 3.66
CA PRO A 53 14.58 -4.39 2.90
C PRO A 53 13.48 -5.13 3.66
N LEU A 54 12.47 -5.62 2.94
CA LEU A 54 11.44 -6.51 3.47
C LEU A 54 11.51 -7.84 2.72
N PHE A 55 11.38 -8.94 3.45
CA PHE A 55 11.19 -10.26 2.84
C PHE A 55 9.71 -10.44 2.55
N PHE A 56 9.35 -10.53 1.28
CA PHE A 56 7.96 -10.65 0.87
C PHE A 56 7.79 -11.66 -0.26
N ASP A 57 6.58 -12.19 -0.36
CA ASP A 57 6.10 -12.92 -1.51
C ASP A 57 4.96 -12.15 -2.17
N SER A 58 4.60 -12.51 -3.41
CA SER A 58 3.32 -12.06 -3.94
C SER A 58 2.18 -12.67 -3.12
N TYR A 59 1.15 -11.88 -2.85
CA TYR A 59 -0.02 -12.29 -2.07
C TYR A 59 -0.70 -13.54 -2.66
N ARG A 60 -0.65 -13.68 -3.99
CA ARG A 60 -1.14 -14.87 -4.70
C ARG A 60 -0.37 -16.13 -4.34
N ARG A 61 0.94 -16.04 -4.10
CA ARG A 61 1.78 -17.17 -3.70
C ARG A 61 1.66 -17.44 -2.20
N ASN A 62 1.73 -16.41 -1.37
CA ASN A 62 1.60 -16.53 0.08
C ASN A 62 0.87 -15.32 0.67
N ARG A 63 -0.32 -15.57 1.23
CA ARG A 63 -1.16 -14.50 1.81
C ARG A 63 -0.58 -13.90 3.08
N ASN A 64 0.23 -14.65 3.82
CA ASN A 64 0.83 -14.19 5.07
C ASN A 64 1.98 -13.21 4.77
N THR A 65 2.89 -13.58 3.88
CA THR A 65 4.06 -12.76 3.50
C THR A 65 3.79 -11.83 2.32
N GLY A 66 2.58 -11.83 1.77
CA GLY A 66 2.16 -10.88 0.74
C GLY A 66 1.15 -9.84 1.23
N SER A 67 0.76 -9.85 2.51
CA SER A 67 -0.13 -8.83 3.09
C SER A 67 0.66 -7.76 3.85
N VAL A 68 0.22 -6.52 3.74
CA VAL A 68 0.81 -5.36 4.43
C VAL A 68 -0.28 -4.41 4.89
N ILE A 69 0.03 -3.64 5.93
CA ILE A 69 -0.77 -2.47 6.30
C ILE A 69 0.11 -1.23 6.36
N LEU A 70 -0.48 -0.08 6.06
CA LEU A 70 0.12 1.23 6.24
C LEU A 70 -0.49 1.90 7.45
N VAL A 71 0.38 2.42 8.31
CA VAL A 71 0.03 3.14 9.52
C VAL A 71 0.58 4.54 9.41
N ASP A 72 -0.24 5.55 9.71
CA ASP A 72 0.21 6.94 9.77
C ASP A 72 1.14 7.15 10.98
N GLU A 73 2.31 7.74 10.77
CA GLU A 73 3.30 7.94 11.85
C GLU A 73 2.88 9.00 12.88
N ALA A 74 1.97 9.92 12.54
CA ALA A 74 1.53 10.97 13.44
C ALA A 74 0.34 10.53 14.29
N THR A 75 -0.65 9.85 13.70
CA THR A 75 -1.87 9.43 14.42
C THR A 75 -1.81 8.00 14.95
N ASN A 76 -0.87 7.17 14.47
CA ASN A 76 -0.82 5.72 14.69
C ASN A 76 -2.06 4.96 14.17
N GLU A 77 -2.87 5.60 13.33
CA GLU A 77 -4.04 4.95 12.73
C GLU A 77 -3.65 4.12 11.52
N THR A 78 -4.36 3.01 11.32
CA THR A 78 -4.21 2.19 10.10
C THR A 78 -4.95 2.88 8.96
N VAL A 79 -4.21 3.39 7.98
CA VAL A 79 -4.76 4.17 6.86
C VAL A 79 -4.98 3.35 5.60
N ALA A 80 -4.30 2.21 5.46
CA ALA A 80 -4.50 1.32 4.33
C ALA A 80 -4.12 -0.13 4.64
N ALA A 81 -4.75 -1.05 3.92
CA ALA A 81 -4.31 -2.44 3.80
C ALA A 81 -3.91 -2.70 2.33
N GLY A 82 -2.94 -3.59 2.13
CA GLY A 82 -2.36 -3.83 0.81
C GLY A 82 -1.99 -5.29 0.58
N MET A 83 -2.00 -5.65 -0.69
CA MET A 83 -1.52 -6.93 -1.20
C MET A 83 -0.30 -6.67 -2.08
N ILE A 84 0.79 -7.39 -1.83
CA ILE A 84 1.99 -7.36 -2.66
C ILE A 84 1.73 -8.22 -3.90
N ILE A 85 2.17 -7.75 -5.06
CA ILE A 85 1.90 -8.32 -6.38
C ILE A 85 3.18 -8.80 -7.05
#